data_AF-A0A3C1P8L9-F1
#
_entry.id   AF-A0A3C1P8L9-F1
#
_cell.length_a   1.000
_cell.length_b   1.000
_cell.length_c   1.000
_cell.angle_alpha   90.00
_cell.angle_beta   90.00
_cell.angle_gamma   90.00
#
_symmetry.space_group_name_H-M   'P 1'
#
loop_
_entity.id
_entity.type
_entity.pdbx_description
1 polymer ?
#
loop_
_entity_poly.entity_id
_entity_poly.type
_entity_poly.pdbx_seq_one_letter_code
_entity_poly.pdbx_strand_id
1 'polypeptide(L)'
;MNYLTPKQKQDLAEIANNHPNLQCVECALAIKKYLQLAGIKGKPIKINAQADLDYRNCFLYDDSIGGDAISETGYHEGVIIIIDGVEIVFDNHHPQGLSKGEWLANFQFFGKIHLGQELIITEEDF
;
A
#
# COMPACT_ATOMS: atom_id res chain seq x y z
N MET A 1 -8.50 10.03 19.52
CA MET A 1 -8.94 8.84 18.78
C MET A 1 -9.41 9.33 17.42
N ASN A 2 -8.74 8.92 16.35
CA ASN A 2 -9.17 9.24 14.99
C ASN A 2 -10.07 8.11 14.52
N TYR A 3 -11.33 8.44 14.26
CA TYR A 3 -12.29 7.52 13.68
C TYR A 3 -12.57 7.96 12.25
N LEU A 4 -12.50 7.03 11.30
CA LEU A 4 -13.13 7.25 10.01
C LEU A 4 -14.62 6.98 10.14
N THR A 5 -15.43 7.96 9.72
CA THR A 5 -16.88 7.78 9.55
C THR A 5 -17.16 6.69 8.49
N PRO A 6 -18.36 6.07 8.49
CA PRO A 6 -18.73 5.12 7.45
C PRO A 6 -18.60 5.69 6.04
N LYS A 7 -18.95 6.96 5.84
CA LYS A 7 -18.80 7.64 4.55
C LYS A 7 -17.33 7.79 4.15
N GLN A 8 -16.44 8.15 5.08
CA GLN A 8 -15.01 8.26 4.79
C GLN A 8 -14.38 6.90 4.43
N LYS A 9 -14.79 5.82 5.09
CA LYS A 9 -14.35 4.46 4.71
C LYS A 9 -14.83 4.10 3.30
N GLN A 10 -16.07 4.42 2.97
CA GLN A 10 -16.62 4.20 1.64
C GLN A 10 -15.87 5.03 0.58
N ASP A 11 -15.61 6.31 0.83
CA ASP A 11 -14.89 7.18 -0.09
C ASP A 11 -13.48 6.65 -0.38
N LEU A 12 -12.76 6.19 0.65
CA LEU A 12 -11.43 5.59 0.48
C LEU A 12 -11.49 4.32 -0.38
N ALA A 13 -12.46 3.44 -0.12
CA ALA A 13 -12.65 2.23 -0.89
C ALA A 13 -13.00 2.53 -2.36
N GLU A 14 -13.85 3.53 -2.62
CA GLU A 14 -14.19 3.98 -3.97
C GLU A 14 -12.96 4.57 -4.69
N ILE A 15 -12.16 5.40 -4.01
CA ILE A 15 -10.91 5.93 -4.57
C ILE A 15 -9.96 4.79 -4.93
N ALA A 16 -9.73 3.84 -4.02
CA ALA A 16 -8.85 2.70 -4.25
C ALA A 16 -9.30 1.85 -5.44
N ASN A 17 -10.59 1.49 -5.49
CA ASN A 17 -11.16 0.66 -6.56
C ASN A 17 -11.12 1.31 -7.96
N ASN A 18 -10.97 2.64 -8.04
CA ASN A 18 -10.85 3.35 -9.33
C ASN A 18 -9.45 3.22 -9.96
N HIS A 19 -8.50 2.60 -9.25
CA HIS A 19 -7.14 2.40 -9.73
C HIS A 19 -6.90 0.91 -9.99
N PRO A 20 -6.80 0.46 -11.25
CA PRO A 20 -6.46 -0.94 -11.57
C PRO A 20 -5.05 -1.35 -11.10
N ASN A 21 -4.70 -2.61 -11.42
CA ASN A 21 -3.37 -3.15 -11.21
C ASN A 21 -2.27 -2.22 -11.78
N LEU A 22 -1.12 -2.16 -11.10
CA LEU A 22 0.04 -1.31 -11.44
C LEU A 22 -0.17 0.21 -11.27
N GLN A 23 -1.27 0.66 -10.66
CA GLN A 23 -1.56 2.10 -10.42
C GLN A 23 -1.50 2.48 -8.93
N CYS A 24 -0.58 1.87 -8.18
CA CYS A 24 -0.44 2.10 -6.74
C CYS A 24 -0.05 3.56 -6.41
N VAL A 25 0.76 4.20 -7.26
CA VAL A 25 1.21 5.59 -7.08
C VAL A 25 0.03 6.56 -7.24
N GLU A 26 -0.74 6.42 -8.32
CA GLU A 26 -1.93 7.24 -8.57
C GLU A 26 -2.96 7.06 -7.46
N CYS A 27 -3.17 5.82 -7.01
CA CYS A 27 -4.04 5.51 -5.89
C CYS A 27 -3.60 6.20 -4.60
N ALA A 28 -2.32 6.07 -4.23
CA ALA A 28 -1.77 6.67 -3.02
C ALA A 28 -1.88 8.21 -3.05
N LEU A 29 -1.62 8.82 -4.21
CA LEU A 29 -1.81 10.27 -4.42
C LEU A 29 -3.28 10.69 -4.28
N ALA A 30 -4.21 9.93 -4.84
CA ALA A 30 -5.64 10.21 -4.75
C ALA A 30 -6.15 10.10 -3.31
N ILE A 31 -5.75 9.04 -2.58
CA ILE A 31 -6.07 8.86 -1.17
C ILE A 31 -5.47 10.01 -0.34
N LYS A 32 -4.18 10.32 -0.50
CA LYS A 32 -3.52 11.44 0.19
C LYS A 32 -4.29 12.75 -0.02
N LYS A 33 -4.64 13.08 -1.26
CA LYS A 33 -5.39 14.30 -1.58
C LYS A 33 -6.74 14.34 -0.89
N TYR A 34 -7.49 13.23 -0.90
CA TYR A 34 -8.76 13.14 -0.18
C TYR A 34 -8.59 13.38 1.32
N LEU A 35 -7.62 12.72 1.94
CA LEU A 35 -7.35 12.84 3.37
C LEU A 35 -6.98 14.28 3.76
N GLN A 36 -6.13 14.93 2.97
CA GLN A 36 -5.77 16.34 3.20
C GLN A 36 -6.98 17.27 3.11
N LEU A 37 -7.86 17.09 2.12
CA LEU A 37 -9.09 17.88 1.98
C LEU A 37 -10.08 17.64 3.13
N ALA A 38 -10.13 16.41 3.66
CA ALA A 38 -10.96 16.04 4.79
C ALA A 38 -10.33 16.39 6.15
N GLY A 39 -9.11 16.95 6.19
CA GLY A 39 -8.39 17.24 7.42
C GLY A 39 -7.97 16.00 8.22
N ILE A 40 -7.84 14.85 7.54
CA ILE A 40 -7.45 13.57 8.14
C ILE A 40 -5.94 13.39 7.96
N LYS A 41 -5.24 13.13 9.06
CA LYS A 41 -3.81 12.82 9.03
C LYS A 41 -3.57 11.42 8.45
N GLY A 42 -2.46 11.26 7.73
CA GLY A 42 -2.00 9.98 7.22
C GLY A 42 -0.52 10.00 6.87
N LYS A 43 -0.01 8.85 6.42
CA LYS A 43 1.38 8.71 5.96
C LYS A 43 1.41 7.88 4.67
N PRO A 44 1.98 8.33 3.55
CA PRO A 44 2.29 7.44 2.45
C PRO A 44 3.32 6.42 2.96
N ILE A 45 3.12 5.16 2.60
CA ILE A 45 4.08 4.09 2.81
C ILE A 45 4.52 3.60 1.44
N LYS A 46 5.84 3.54 1.25
CA LYS A 46 6.46 3.00 0.04
C LYS A 46 7.31 1.80 0.41
N ILE A 47 7.16 0.72 -0.35
CA ILE A 47 8.06 -0.43 -0.27
C ILE A 47 8.97 -0.47 -1.49
N ASN A 48 10.19 -0.96 -1.26
CA ASN A 48 11.18 -1.22 -2.29
C ASN A 48 11.73 -2.63 -2.11
N ALA A 49 11.52 -3.48 -3.12
CA ALA A 49 12.01 -4.85 -3.20
C ALA A 49 13.48 -4.95 -3.63
N GLN A 50 14.17 -3.81 -3.75
CA GLN A 50 15.58 -3.70 -4.12
C GLN A 50 15.84 -4.12 -5.57
N ALA A 51 14.92 -3.82 -6.48
CA ALA A 51 15.04 -4.11 -7.92
C ALA A 51 16.26 -3.43 -8.58
N ASP A 52 16.70 -2.30 -8.03
CA ASP A 52 17.93 -1.61 -8.46
C ASP A 52 19.20 -2.43 -8.18
N LEU A 53 19.15 -3.36 -7.22
CA LEU A 53 20.26 -4.28 -6.90
C LEU A 53 20.13 -5.62 -7.62
N ASP A 54 18.91 -6.09 -7.87
CA ASP A 54 18.61 -7.34 -8.57
C ASP A 54 17.30 -7.23 -9.36
N TYR A 55 17.39 -7.22 -10.68
CA TYR A 55 16.24 -7.05 -11.59
C TYR A 55 15.16 -8.13 -11.42
N ARG A 56 15.47 -9.28 -10.81
CA ARG A 56 14.48 -10.33 -10.52
C ARG A 56 13.46 -9.88 -9.46
N ASN A 57 13.77 -8.83 -8.71
CA ASN A 57 12.88 -8.23 -7.73
C ASN A 57 11.91 -7.19 -8.34
N CYS A 58 11.94 -6.96 -9.66
CA CYS A 58 10.99 -6.08 -10.32
C CYS A 58 9.53 -6.53 -10.15
N PHE A 59 9.29 -7.84 -10.08
CA PHE A 59 7.94 -8.37 -9.93
C PHE A 59 7.59 -8.56 -8.45
N LEU A 60 6.61 -7.78 -7.99
CA LEU A 60 5.98 -7.96 -6.68
C LEU A 60 4.65 -8.66 -6.84
N TYR A 61 4.35 -9.58 -5.94
CA TYR A 61 3.07 -10.27 -5.83
C TYR A 61 2.48 -10.06 -4.46
N ASP A 62 1.15 -10.18 -4.35
CA ASP A 62 0.43 -10.17 -3.09
C ASP A 62 -0.31 -11.50 -2.91
N ASP A 63 0.06 -12.25 -1.87
CA ASP A 63 -0.47 -13.58 -1.58
C ASP A 63 -1.98 -13.58 -1.24
N SER A 64 -2.54 -12.44 -0.83
CA SER A 64 -3.93 -12.36 -0.38
C SER A 64 -4.94 -12.23 -1.52
N ILE A 65 -4.52 -11.72 -2.68
CA ILE A 65 -5.38 -11.51 -3.86
C ILE A 65 -5.07 -12.46 -5.02
N GLY A 66 -3.86 -13.02 -5.07
CA GLY A 66 -3.39 -13.90 -6.14
C GLY A 66 -3.37 -13.22 -7.53
N GLY A 67 -2.93 -13.96 -8.54
CA GLY A 67 -2.93 -13.49 -9.93
C GLY A 67 -1.59 -12.89 -10.39
N ASP A 68 -1.66 -11.88 -11.26
CA ASP A 68 -0.51 -11.23 -11.88
C ASP A 68 0.30 -10.40 -10.87
N ALA A 69 1.50 -9.99 -11.26
CA ALA A 69 2.31 -9.10 -10.44
C ALA A 69 1.58 -7.76 -10.20
N ILE A 70 1.64 -7.27 -8.96
CA ILE A 70 1.08 -5.97 -8.55
C ILE A 70 2.06 -4.81 -8.76
N SER A 71 3.31 -5.13 -9.07
CA SER A 71 4.32 -4.19 -9.53
C SER A 71 5.27 -4.89 -10.50
N GLU A 72 5.75 -4.13 -11.48
CA GLU A 72 6.79 -4.56 -12.42
C GLU A 72 8.08 -3.74 -12.26
N THR A 73 8.16 -2.94 -11.19
CA THR A 73 9.31 -2.06 -10.90
C THR A 73 10.01 -2.39 -9.58
N GLY A 74 9.44 -3.31 -8.79
CA GLY A 74 9.87 -3.61 -7.43
C GLY A 74 9.43 -2.59 -6.39
N TYR A 75 8.55 -1.66 -6.76
CA TYR A 75 7.98 -0.64 -5.87
C TYR A 75 6.47 -0.79 -5.76
N HIS A 76 5.94 -0.56 -4.55
CA HIS A 76 4.50 -0.47 -4.31
C HIS A 76 4.22 0.58 -3.25
N GLU A 77 3.07 1.26 -3.36
CA GLU A 77 2.71 2.38 -2.50
C GLU A 77 1.30 2.24 -1.94
N GLY A 78 1.13 2.70 -0.69
CA GLY A 78 -0.15 2.79 -0.02
C GLY A 78 -0.19 3.99 0.92
N VAL A 79 -1.29 4.14 1.66
CA VAL A 79 -1.43 5.21 2.65
C VAL A 79 -1.88 4.64 4.00
N ILE A 80 -1.10 4.91 5.03
CA ILE A 80 -1.38 4.60 6.43
C ILE A 80 -2.35 5.64 7.00
N ILE A 81 -3.39 5.13 7.66
CA ILE A 81 -4.30 5.90 8.53
C ILE A 81 -4.34 5.20 9.89
N ILE A 82 -4.22 5.98 10.97
CA ILE A 82 -4.41 5.44 12.33
C ILE A 82 -5.91 5.41 12.64
N ILE A 83 -6.47 4.20 12.73
CA ILE A 83 -7.87 3.95 13.09
C ILE A 83 -7.86 3.15 14.38
N ASP A 84 -8.50 3.66 15.43
CA ASP A 84 -8.56 2.99 16.74
C ASP A 84 -7.20 2.62 17.33
N GLY A 85 -6.17 3.42 17.02
CA GLY A 85 -4.79 3.20 17.46
C GLY A 85 -4.01 2.18 16.64
N VAL A 86 -4.59 1.67 15.56
CA VAL A 86 -3.97 0.69 14.65
C VAL A 86 -3.61 1.37 13.33
N GLU A 87 -2.40 1.10 12.81
CA GLU A 87 -1.99 1.53 11.47
C GLU A 87 -2.67 0.64 10.42
N ILE A 88 -3.61 1.23 9.67
CA ILE A 88 -4.31 0.58 8.56
C ILE A 88 -3.79 1.15 7.25
N VAL A 89 -3.33 0.30 6.35
CA VAL A 89 -2.83 0.66 5.02
C VAL A 89 -3.93 0.46 3.99
N PHE A 90 -4.20 1.49 3.20
CA PHE A 90 -5.07 1.44 2.03
C PHE A 90 -4.23 1.55 0.76
N ASP A 91 -4.51 0.69 -0.23
CA ASP A 91 -3.97 0.77 -1.58
C ASP A 91 -5.01 0.29 -2.61
N ASN A 92 -4.64 0.26 -3.88
CA ASN A 92 -5.51 -0.12 -4.99
C ASN A 92 -5.96 -1.60 -4.96
N HIS A 93 -5.27 -2.46 -4.21
CA HIS A 93 -5.63 -3.87 -4.05
C HIS A 93 -6.37 -4.17 -2.74
N HIS A 94 -6.26 -3.27 -1.77
CA HIS A 94 -6.84 -3.39 -0.44
C HIS A 94 -7.75 -2.18 -0.14
N PRO A 95 -8.88 -2.04 -0.85
CA PRO A 95 -9.78 -0.89 -0.71
C PRO A 95 -10.43 -0.79 0.67
N GLN A 96 -10.52 -1.91 1.39
CA GLN A 96 -11.03 -1.95 2.78
C GLN A 96 -9.94 -1.71 3.83
N GLY A 97 -8.68 -1.61 3.38
CA GLY A 97 -7.50 -1.52 4.22
C GLY A 97 -7.10 -2.84 4.88
N LEU A 98 -5.83 -2.95 5.22
CA LEU A 98 -5.27 -4.03 6.05
C LEU A 98 -4.46 -3.43 7.19
N SER A 99 -4.26 -4.16 8.29
CA SER A 99 -3.23 -3.73 9.23
C SER A 99 -1.88 -3.68 8.51
N LYS A 100 -1.02 -2.74 8.87
CA LYS A 100 0.32 -2.61 8.27
C LYS A 100 1.12 -3.91 8.32
N GLY A 101 0.99 -4.67 9.41
CA GLY A 101 1.67 -5.96 9.56
C GLY A 101 1.18 -6.99 8.54
N GLU A 102 -0.13 -7.11 8.34
CA GLU A 102 -0.70 -8.00 7.32
C GLU A 102 -0.32 -7.55 5.91
N TRP A 103 -0.42 -6.25 5.64
CA TRP A 103 -0.05 -5.68 4.35
C TRP A 103 1.40 -5.99 3.98
N LEU A 104 2.35 -5.78 4.90
CA LEU A 104 3.77 -6.09 4.67
C LEU A 104 4.04 -7.60 4.52
N ALA A 105 3.26 -8.44 5.19
CA ALA A 105 3.45 -9.89 5.16
C ALA A 105 3.08 -10.49 3.79
N ASN A 106 2.10 -9.90 3.11
CA ASN A 106 1.56 -10.41 1.84
C ASN A 106 2.53 -10.31 0.65
N PHE A 107 3.50 -9.38 0.69
CA PHE A 107 4.38 -9.16 -0.46
C PHE A 107 5.35 -10.31 -0.69
N GLN A 108 5.36 -10.83 -1.90
CA GLN A 108 6.32 -11.83 -2.36
C GLN A 108 7.12 -11.29 -3.54
N PHE A 109 8.42 -11.59 -3.53
CA PHE A 109 9.35 -11.27 -4.61
C PHE A 109 10.54 -12.23 -4.57
N PHE A 110 11.29 -12.30 -5.67
CA PHE A 110 12.38 -13.25 -5.84
C PHE A 110 13.37 -13.24 -4.66
N GLY A 111 13.83 -12.05 -4.27
CA GLY A 111 14.76 -11.85 -3.17
C GLY A 111 14.28 -12.37 -1.82
N LYS A 112 13.02 -12.14 -1.46
CA LYS A 112 12.43 -12.67 -0.21
C LYS A 112 12.41 -14.19 -0.21
N ILE A 113 11.93 -14.79 -1.31
CA ILE A 113 11.71 -16.24 -1.41
C ILE A 113 13.04 -17.00 -1.46
N HIS A 114 14.01 -16.51 -2.23
CA HIS A 114 15.22 -17.28 -2.55
C HIS A 114 16.48 -16.82 -1.82
N LEU A 115 16.52 -15.56 -1.36
CA LEU A 115 17.72 -14.94 -0.81
C LEU A 115 17.53 -14.41 0.62
N GLY A 116 16.32 -14.50 1.19
CA GLY A 116 16.00 -13.97 2.52
C GLY A 116 16.10 -12.44 2.58
N GLN A 117 15.89 -11.74 1.46
CA GLN A 117 15.89 -10.28 1.43
C GLN A 117 14.62 -9.72 2.08
N GLU A 118 14.79 -8.61 2.79
CA GLU A 118 13.68 -7.85 3.37
C GLU A 118 13.29 -6.66 2.47
N LEU A 119 12.06 -6.16 2.65
CA LEU A 119 11.62 -4.92 2.02
C LEU A 119 12.31 -3.73 2.68
N ILE A 120 12.67 -2.72 1.87
CA ILE A 120 12.98 -1.39 2.39
C ILE A 120 11.68 -0.60 2.46
N ILE A 121 11.39 0.01 3.60
CA ILE A 121 10.15 0.73 3.88
C ILE A 121 10.47 2.21 4.13
N THR A 122 9.71 3.10 3.48
CA THR A 122 9.78 4.54 3.72
C THR A 122 8.39 5.08 4.05
N GLU A 123 8.31 5.93 5.07
CA GLU A 123 7.08 6.55 5.55
C GLU A 123 7.30 8.04 5.79
N GLU A 124 6.32 8.87 5.42
CA GLU A 124 6.40 10.33 5.60
C GLU A 124 5.04 10.89 6.06
N ASP A 125 4.99 11.62 7.16
CA ASP A 125 3.74 12.25 7.62
C ASP A 125 3.29 13.40 6.70
N PHE A 126 1.97 13.62 6.59
CA PHE A 126 1.38 14.85 6.02
C PHE A 126 0.21 15.39 6.83
#